data_AF-A0A0C4YLG4-F1
#
_entry.id   AF-A0A0C4YLG4-F1
#
_cell.length_a   1.000
_cell.length_b   1.000
_cell.length_c   1.000
_cell.angle_alpha   90.00
_cell.angle_beta   90.00
_cell.angle_gamma   90.00
#
_symmetry.space_group_name_H-M   'P 1'
#
loop_
_entity.id
_entity.type
_entity.pdbx_description
1 polymer ?
#
loop_
_entity_poly.entity_id
_entity_poly.type
_entity_poly.pdbx_seq_one_letter_code
_entity_poly.pdbx_strand_id
1 'polypeptide(L)'
;MGASLAPFYDIVSTVVYDTKNFRDTAPYWPDSELSMPIGAARHYGDLQRTDLIQAGQELGLSPTAAAYELDAVMAAVAQATNEVRSQVEAEATPDGGEARLLDAILAMPLKEMSDRLRRPVRSPAA
;
A
#
# COMPACT_ATOMS: atom_id res chain seq x y z
N MET A 1 -15.95 27.76 14.93
CA MET A 1 -15.70 27.67 13.49
C MET A 1 -14.85 26.45 13.27
N GLY A 2 -15.38 25.43 12.59
CA GLY A 2 -14.76 24.12 12.48
C GLY A 2 -13.86 24.04 11.25
N ALA A 3 -12.64 23.54 11.43
CA ALA A 3 -11.84 23.06 10.31
C ALA A 3 -12.38 21.69 9.88
N SER A 4 -12.65 21.52 8.59
CA SER A 4 -12.88 20.20 7.99
C SER A 4 -11.59 19.74 7.34
N LEU A 5 -11.36 18.43 7.34
CA LEU A 5 -10.28 17.85 6.56
C LEU A 5 -10.54 18.11 5.07
N ALA A 6 -9.53 18.60 4.36
CA ALA A 6 -9.56 18.68 2.91
C ALA A 6 -9.51 17.25 2.32
N PRO A 7 -10.05 17.03 1.11
CA PRO A 7 -9.86 15.76 0.42
C PRO A 7 -8.37 15.41 0.32
N PHE A 8 -8.05 14.12 0.35
CA PHE A 8 -6.68 13.66 0.13
C PHE A 8 -6.23 13.99 -1.31
N TYR A 9 -5.03 14.52 -1.45
CA TYR A 9 -4.38 14.83 -2.73
C TYR A 9 -2.95 14.29 -2.73
N ASP A 10 -2.33 14.23 -3.91
CA ASP A 10 -0.95 13.74 -4.11
C ASP A 10 -0.72 12.28 -3.69
N ILE A 11 -1.66 11.39 -4.05
CA ILE A 11 -1.47 9.94 -3.90
C ILE A 11 -0.71 9.44 -5.12
N VAL A 12 0.59 9.15 -4.92
CA VAL A 12 1.48 8.66 -5.97
C VAL A 12 2.20 7.38 -5.52
N SER A 13 2.35 6.41 -6.42
CA SER A 13 3.15 5.21 -6.16
C SER A 13 4.62 5.48 -6.48
N THR A 14 5.36 6.02 -5.52
CA THR A 14 6.80 6.31 -5.70
C THR A 14 7.67 5.06 -5.59
N VAL A 15 7.25 4.09 -4.78
CA VAL A 15 8.00 2.86 -4.49
C VAL A 15 8.16 1.93 -5.69
N VAL A 16 7.38 2.10 -6.76
CA VAL A 16 7.56 1.32 -8.00
C VAL A 16 8.95 1.53 -8.63
N TYR A 17 9.55 2.68 -8.39
CA TYR A 17 10.88 3.01 -8.88
C TYR A 17 12.01 2.43 -8.02
N ASP A 18 11.70 1.91 -6.84
CA ASP A 18 12.67 1.30 -5.94
C ASP A 18 12.90 -0.17 -6.32
N THR A 19 13.10 -0.47 -7.61
CA THR A 19 13.45 -1.82 -8.05
C THR A 19 14.74 -1.79 -8.84
N LYS A 20 15.41 -2.94 -8.95
CA LYS A 20 16.66 -3.06 -9.70
C LYS A 20 16.54 -2.66 -11.18
N ASN A 21 15.33 -2.62 -11.72
CA ASN A 21 15.07 -2.21 -13.10
C ASN A 21 14.99 -0.68 -13.26
N PHE A 22 14.73 0.06 -12.17
CA PHE A 22 14.50 1.51 -12.20
C PHE A 22 15.50 2.30 -11.35
N ARG A 23 16.20 1.66 -10.41
CA ARG A 23 17.22 2.28 -9.55
C ARG A 23 18.47 1.42 -9.48
N ASP A 24 19.63 2.07 -9.50
CA ASP A 24 20.95 1.40 -9.44
C ASP A 24 21.39 1.04 -8.02
N THR A 25 20.87 1.71 -7.00
CA THR A 25 21.27 1.57 -5.59
C THR A 25 20.11 1.14 -4.68
N ALA A 26 20.42 0.44 -3.59
CA ALA A 26 19.47 0.15 -2.52
C ALA A 26 18.99 1.45 -1.81
N PRO A 27 17.86 1.43 -1.06
CA PRO A 27 16.97 0.29 -0.82
C PRO A 27 16.12 -0.07 -2.06
N TYR A 28 15.81 -1.36 -2.17
CA TYR A 28 14.86 -1.87 -3.16
C TYR A 28 13.62 -2.34 -2.44
N TRP A 29 12.47 -2.25 -3.09
CA TRP A 29 11.24 -2.87 -2.68
C TRP A 29 11.47 -4.32 -2.20
N PRO A 30 10.93 -4.73 -1.03
CA PRO A 30 10.09 -3.97 -0.10
C PRO A 30 10.84 -3.21 1.01
N ASP A 31 12.16 -3.11 0.95
CA ASP A 31 12.99 -2.45 1.98
C ASP A 31 13.00 -0.92 1.86
N SER A 32 12.15 -0.36 0.98
CA SER A 32 11.90 1.08 0.89
C SER A 32 11.33 1.64 2.21
N GLU A 33 11.72 2.85 2.58
CA GLU A 33 11.25 3.52 3.80
C GLU A 33 9.81 4.02 3.64
N LEU A 34 9.01 3.91 4.70
CA LEU A 34 7.69 4.52 4.78
C LEU A 34 7.82 6.04 4.92
N SER A 35 7.01 6.81 4.18
CA SER A 35 6.98 8.27 4.32
C SER A 35 6.62 8.73 5.73
N MET A 36 5.85 7.91 6.46
CA MET A 36 5.55 8.09 7.88
C MET A 36 5.66 6.72 8.58
N PRO A 37 6.47 6.60 9.65
CA PRO A 37 6.55 5.37 10.43
C PRO A 37 5.18 5.00 11.03
N ILE A 38 4.91 3.71 11.11
CA ILE A 38 3.70 3.17 11.76
C ILE A 38 4.15 2.24 12.87
N GLY A 39 3.90 2.64 14.12
CA GLY A 39 4.43 1.92 15.28
C GLY A 39 5.96 1.82 15.20
N ALA A 40 6.49 0.59 15.18
CA ALA A 40 7.92 0.33 15.02
C ALA A 40 8.36 0.12 13.56
N ALA A 41 7.42 -0.03 12.62
CA ALA A 41 7.72 -0.27 11.22
C ALA A 41 8.27 1.00 10.55
N ARG A 42 9.46 0.87 9.94
CA ARG A 42 10.12 1.94 9.19
C ARG A 42 10.14 1.68 7.69
N HIS A 43 10.15 0.41 7.29
CA HIS A 43 10.11 0.03 5.88
C HIS A 43 8.80 -0.70 5.55
N TYR A 44 8.41 -0.72 4.28
CA TYR A 44 7.25 -1.51 3.83
C TYR A 44 7.43 -3.00 4.15
N GLY A 45 8.67 -3.47 4.11
CA GLY A 45 9.13 -4.79 4.48
C GLY A 45 8.95 -5.17 5.96
N ASP A 46 8.74 -4.19 6.84
CA ASP A 46 8.55 -4.42 8.28
C ASP A 46 7.07 -4.43 8.67
N LEU A 47 6.21 -3.79 7.88
CA LEU A 47 4.82 -3.52 8.23
C LEU A 47 3.97 -4.79 8.27
N GLN A 48 3.28 -5.00 9.39
CA GLN A 48 2.36 -6.11 9.61
C GLN A 48 0.94 -5.61 9.85
N ARG A 49 -0.03 -6.54 9.73
CA ARG A 49 -1.45 -6.27 10.00
C ARG A 49 -1.66 -5.70 11.41
N THR A 50 -0.92 -6.19 12.40
CA THR A 50 -1.00 -5.74 13.79
C THR A 50 -0.60 -4.27 13.95
N ASP A 51 0.41 -3.81 13.21
CA ASP A 51 0.88 -2.43 13.32
C ASP A 51 -0.21 -1.46 12.86
N LEU A 52 -0.94 -1.81 11.79
CA LEU A 52 -2.07 -1.01 11.28
C LEU A 52 -3.28 -1.08 12.22
N ILE A 53 -3.58 -2.24 12.80
CA ILE A 53 -4.66 -2.37 13.78
C ILE A 53 -4.33 -1.53 15.03
N GLN A 54 -3.08 -1.57 15.50
CA GLN A 54 -2.62 -0.77 16.63
C GLN A 54 -2.71 0.74 16.30
N ALA A 55 -2.25 1.16 15.13
CA ALA A 55 -2.39 2.55 14.69
C ALA A 55 -3.86 3.00 14.66
N GLY A 56 -4.78 2.13 14.21
CA GLY A 56 -6.22 2.39 14.28
C GLY A 56 -6.73 2.58 15.72
N GLN A 57 -6.20 1.81 16.67
CA GLN A 57 -6.53 1.97 18.09
C GLN A 57 -6.02 3.29 18.66
N GLU A 58 -4.82 3.71 18.27
CA GLU A 58 -4.25 5.02 18.64
C GLU A 58 -5.08 6.18 18.08
N LEU A 59 -5.78 5.96 16.97
CA LEU A 59 -6.77 6.89 16.39
C LEU A 59 -8.18 6.77 17.01
N GLY A 60 -8.35 5.93 18.04
CA GLY A 60 -9.61 5.79 18.79
C GLY A 60 -10.58 4.72 18.26
N LEU A 61 -10.16 3.88 17.32
CA LEU A 61 -10.97 2.74 16.85
C LEU A 61 -10.86 1.56 17.82
N SER A 62 -11.93 0.77 17.92
CA SER A 62 -11.80 -0.55 18.55
C SER A 62 -10.93 -1.47 17.69
N PRO A 63 -10.29 -2.52 18.26
CA PRO A 63 -9.51 -3.48 17.47
C PRO A 63 -10.30 -4.09 16.32
N THR A 64 -11.58 -4.42 16.57
CA THR A 64 -12.50 -4.96 15.56
C THR A 64 -12.80 -3.95 14.46
N ALA A 65 -13.05 -2.69 14.82
CA ALA A 65 -13.30 -1.62 13.84
C ALA A 65 -12.06 -1.36 12.98
N ALA A 66 -10.87 -1.28 13.58
CA ALA A 66 -9.62 -1.09 12.83
C ALA A 66 -9.34 -2.26 11.87
N ALA A 67 -9.58 -3.50 12.31
CA ALA A 67 -9.43 -4.68 11.46
C ALA A 67 -10.44 -4.68 10.30
N TYR A 68 -11.69 -4.29 10.57
CA TYR A 68 -12.75 -4.19 9.57
C TYR A 68 -12.44 -3.12 8.52
N GLU A 69 -12.02 -1.91 8.93
CA GLU A 69 -11.65 -0.84 8.01
C GLU A 69 -10.46 -1.24 7.13
N LEU A 70 -9.45 -1.91 7.71
CA LEU A 70 -8.33 -2.43 6.95
C LEU A 70 -8.78 -3.46 5.89
N ASP A 71 -9.68 -4.37 6.25
CA ASP A 71 -10.22 -5.36 5.30
C ASP A 71 -11.08 -4.69 4.22
N ALA A 72 -11.86 -3.67 4.57
CA ALA A 72 -12.66 -2.91 3.62
C ALA A 72 -11.78 -2.18 2.60
N VAL A 73 -10.71 -1.51 3.05
CA VAL A 73 -9.73 -0.86 2.15
C VAL A 73 -9.06 -1.88 1.24
N MET A 74 -8.60 -3.02 1.77
CA MET A 74 -7.97 -4.06 0.95
C MET A 74 -8.93 -4.67 -0.10
N ALA A 75 -10.21 -4.83 0.25
CA ALA A 75 -11.22 -5.31 -0.68
C ALA A 75 -11.49 -4.28 -1.78
N ALA A 76 -11.64 -3.01 -1.40
CA ALA A 76 -11.86 -1.90 -2.34
C ALA A 76 -10.67 -1.75 -3.32
N VAL A 77 -9.44 -1.81 -2.83
CA VAL A 77 -8.23 -1.78 -3.68
C VAL A 77 -8.23 -2.94 -4.66
N ALA A 78 -8.52 -4.16 -4.20
CA ALA A 78 -8.54 -5.34 -5.06
C ALA A 78 -9.60 -5.25 -6.18
N GLN A 79 -10.77 -4.67 -5.87
CA GLN A 79 -11.84 -4.45 -6.85
C GLN A 79 -11.47 -3.33 -7.84
N ALA A 80 -11.02 -2.19 -7.34
CA ALA A 80 -10.74 -1.00 -8.15
C ALA A 80 -9.53 -1.18 -9.07
N THR A 81 -8.56 -2.02 -8.69
CA THR A 81 -7.29 -2.18 -9.43
C THR A 81 -7.50 -2.53 -10.91
N ASN A 82 -8.29 -3.57 -11.20
CA ASN A 82 -8.51 -4.03 -12.58
C ASN A 82 -9.36 -3.03 -13.37
N GLU A 83 -10.34 -2.42 -12.71
CA GLU A 83 -11.21 -1.42 -13.31
C GLU A 83 -10.42 -0.17 -13.72
N VAL A 84 -9.64 0.39 -12.79
CA VAL A 84 -8.78 1.55 -13.05
C VAL A 84 -7.76 1.23 -14.14
N ARG A 85 -7.18 0.02 -14.15
CA ARG A 85 -6.26 -0.38 -15.22
C ARG A 85 -6.93 -0.35 -16.59
N SER A 86 -8.13 -0.93 -16.69
CA SER A 86 -8.90 -0.91 -17.95
C SER A 86 -9.28 0.50 -18.38
N GLN A 87 -9.61 1.40 -17.44
CA GLN A 87 -9.92 2.80 -17.74
C GLN A 87 -8.69 3.52 -18.29
N VAL A 88 -7.53 3.36 -17.65
CA VAL A 88 -6.26 3.94 -18.13
C VAL A 88 -5.90 3.45 -19.53
N GLU A 89 -6.06 2.15 -19.80
CA GLU A 89 -5.80 1.59 -21.13
C GLU A 89 -6.73 2.17 -22.21
N ALA A 90 -7.99 2.43 -21.86
CA ALA A 90 -8.97 3.00 -22.78
C ALA A 90 -8.77 4.50 -23.03
N GLU A 91 -8.35 5.26 -22.00
CA GLU A 91 -8.26 6.73 -22.06
C GLU A 91 -6.89 7.24 -22.49
N ALA A 92 -5.82 6.68 -21.90
CA ALA A 92 -4.46 7.18 -22.10
C ALA A 92 -3.69 6.41 -23.19
N THR A 93 -4.13 5.19 -23.53
CA THR A 93 -3.46 4.32 -24.52
C THR A 93 -1.94 4.21 -24.29
N PRO A 94 -1.51 3.71 -23.11
CA PRO A 94 -0.12 3.78 -22.68
C PRO A 94 0.83 3.04 -23.61
N ASP A 95 2.05 3.55 -23.75
CA ASP A 95 3.09 2.85 -24.50
C ASP A 95 3.61 1.60 -23.77
N GLY A 96 4.54 0.87 -24.40
CA GLY A 96 5.09 -0.35 -23.82
C GLY A 96 5.91 -0.15 -22.54
N GLY A 97 6.43 1.05 -22.29
CA GLY A 97 7.11 1.40 -21.05
C GLY A 97 6.12 1.74 -19.94
N GLU A 98 5.12 2.57 -20.25
CA GLU A 98 4.05 2.95 -19.33
C GLU A 98 3.22 1.74 -18.89
N ALA A 99 2.87 0.84 -19.83
CA ALA A 99 2.15 -0.39 -19.50
C ALA A 99 2.94 -1.28 -18.53
N ARG A 100 4.27 -1.40 -18.71
CA ARG A 100 5.15 -2.14 -17.79
C ARG A 100 5.23 -1.50 -16.42
N LEU A 101 5.25 -0.16 -16.36
CA LEU A 101 5.24 0.57 -15.10
C LEU A 101 3.93 0.33 -14.34
N LEU A 102 2.79 0.38 -15.03
CA LEU A 102 1.49 0.06 -14.46
C LEU A 102 1.46 -1.39 -13.95
N ASP A 103 1.90 -2.36 -14.75
CA ASP A 103 2.00 -3.77 -14.33
C ASP A 103 2.86 -3.93 -13.07
N ALA A 104 3.97 -3.19 -12.97
CA ALA A 104 4.85 -3.19 -11.82
C ALA A 104 4.14 -2.66 -10.55
N ILE A 105 3.35 -1.57 -10.64
CA ILE A 105 2.55 -1.06 -9.52
C ILE A 105 1.55 -2.13 -9.04
N LEU A 106 0.87 -2.80 -9.97
CA LEU A 106 -0.14 -3.80 -9.63
C LEU A 106 0.49 -5.03 -8.99
N ALA A 107 1.58 -5.53 -9.57
CA ALA A 107 2.21 -6.78 -9.17
C ALA A 107 3.02 -6.66 -7.88
N MET A 108 3.61 -5.50 -7.60
CA MET A 108 4.49 -5.30 -6.44
C MET A 108 3.77 -4.54 -5.31
N PRO A 109 3.76 -3.19 -5.23
CA PRO A 109 3.29 -2.52 -4.03
C PRO A 109 1.83 -2.80 -3.70
N LEU A 110 0.94 -2.97 -4.69
CA LEU A 110 -0.46 -3.27 -4.39
C LEU A 110 -0.67 -4.74 -4.01
N LYS A 111 -0.26 -5.68 -4.87
CA LYS A 111 -0.49 -7.10 -4.62
C LYS A 111 0.32 -7.63 -3.43
N GLU A 112 1.62 -7.36 -3.37
CA GLU A 112 2.49 -7.93 -2.33
C GLU A 112 2.15 -7.37 -0.95
N MET A 113 1.81 -6.07 -0.84
CA MET A 113 1.35 -5.52 0.44
C MET A 113 -0.01 -6.05 0.82
N SER A 114 -0.95 -6.17 -0.12
CA SER A 114 -2.27 -6.74 0.18
C SER A 114 -2.13 -8.18 0.69
N ASP A 115 -1.29 -9.00 0.04
CA ASP A 115 -1.03 -10.37 0.46
C ASP A 115 -0.35 -10.43 1.82
N ARG A 116 0.58 -9.51 2.10
CA ARG A 116 1.26 -9.39 3.40
C ARG A 116 0.28 -9.02 4.52
N LEU A 117 -0.58 -8.03 4.31
CA LEU A 117 -1.54 -7.54 5.31
C LEU A 117 -2.75 -8.46 5.52
N ARG A 118 -2.99 -9.40 4.60
CA ARG A 118 -3.95 -10.50 4.77
C ARG A 118 -3.41 -11.66 5.60
N ARG A 119 -2.09 -11.81 5.73
CA ARG A 119 -1.52 -12.92 6.50
C ARG A 119 -1.91 -12.75 7.98
N PRO A 120 -2.40 -13.81 8.63
CA PRO A 120 -2.54 -13.80 10.08
C PRO A 120 -1.16 -13.63 10.70
N VAL A 121 -1.12 -12.97 11.85
CA VAL A 121 0.10 -12.71 12.62
C VAL A 121 0.85 -14.02 12.81
N ARG A 122 2.10 -14.08 12.33
CA ARG A 122 2.99 -15.16 12.78
C ARG A 122 3.25 -14.91 14.25
N SER A 123 2.81 -15.83 15.12
CA SER A 123 3.29 -15.81 16.51
C SER A 123 4.81 -15.85 16.49
N PRO A 124 5.50 -15.00 17.27
CA PRO A 124 6.93 -15.15 17.44
C PRO A 124 7.19 -16.56 17.98
N ALA A 125 8.13 -17.27 17.35
CA ALA A 125 8.62 -18.52 17.93
C ALA A 125 9.13 -18.19 19.34
N ALA A 126 8.56 -18.86 20.34
CA ALA A 126 8.96 -18.77 21.73
C ALA A 126 10.39 -19.29 21.94
#